data_AF-A0A8S3S9B4-F1
#
_entry.id   AF-A0A8S3S9B4-F1
#
_cell.length_a   1.000
_cell.length_b   1.000
_cell.length_c   1.000
_cell.angle_alpha   90.00
_cell.angle_beta   90.00
_cell.angle_gamma   90.00
#
_symmetry.space_group_name_H-M   'P 1'
#
loop_
_entity.id
_entity.type
_entity.pdbx_description
1 polymer ?
#
loop_
_entity_poly.entity_id
_entity_poly.type
_entity_poly.pdbx_seq_one_letter_code
_entity_poly.pdbx_strand_id
1 'polypeptide(L)'
;MATDSGGGVITQRDKNGDLCDLNMDSAPVLQHDQCIIGNGPLNETFGEYSPQNSDFVRVFTEVGTPSQQKVNNVTNNGHEDDEFSYSQPSQESVYVPQQEFIAKLDYDLADLPKETYISKLIEKTNNSDDCLTWYRSTLAGRAKSIQGCPTGKLYNRKSTTKSTSTSKYARDCYIIYMFLQGDKTQIDEVFRKDDNKLSVVEHNNEVVSNEIIEMRANIHILLERVSELEKSDQKNENSLKSYKLKTTTPGKSNGTNVTLKESDHLSSQVDHSKHFVSNPELDQLTETSKVQNKDHLNFKIPVRVQGNTEEIKPLNENIFVGVTPRKRSARYYLSGIDNKSTRSGILQFLEVKGVNSTFLQLFHGKYNYSRISAKLNVTEESASIIETESFWPTGVRCRRWLNNHDWQDRCNDHS
;
A
#
# COMPACT_ATOMS: atom_id res chain seq x y z
N MET A 1 57.16 -19.75 -48.18
CA MET A 1 57.10 -18.72 -47.12
C MET A 1 56.07 -19.17 -46.11
N ALA A 2 56.54 -19.62 -44.96
CA ALA A 2 55.73 -20.18 -43.87
C ALA A 2 55.19 -19.02 -43.01
N THR A 3 53.90 -19.04 -42.69
CA THR A 3 53.30 -18.13 -41.71
C THR A 3 53.15 -18.88 -40.39
N ASP A 4 53.99 -18.48 -39.45
CA ASP A 4 54.09 -18.97 -38.08
C ASP A 4 52.97 -18.33 -37.24
N SER A 5 52.18 -19.15 -36.56
CA SER A 5 51.06 -18.75 -35.71
C SER A 5 51.47 -18.89 -34.24
N GLY A 6 51.97 -17.79 -33.68
CA GLY A 6 52.32 -17.69 -32.26
C GLY A 6 51.12 -17.32 -31.39
N GLY A 7 50.50 -18.32 -30.76
CA GLY A 7 49.52 -18.13 -29.68
C GLY A 7 50.21 -17.79 -28.37
N GLY A 8 50.07 -16.54 -27.92
CA GLY A 8 50.54 -16.09 -26.60
C GLY A 8 49.54 -16.45 -25.51
N VAL A 9 49.91 -17.39 -24.64
CA VAL A 9 49.18 -17.68 -23.39
C VAL A 9 49.58 -16.64 -22.35
N ILE A 10 48.63 -15.79 -21.94
CA ILE A 10 48.82 -14.84 -20.84
C ILE A 10 48.48 -15.56 -19.54
N THR A 11 49.50 -15.94 -18.77
CA THR A 11 49.35 -16.40 -17.37
C THR A 11 49.45 -15.19 -16.43
N GLN A 12 48.34 -14.83 -15.79
CA GLN A 12 48.35 -13.91 -14.65
C GLN A 12 48.62 -14.70 -13.37
N ARG A 13 49.74 -14.37 -12.70
CA ARG A 13 50.05 -14.83 -11.34
C ARG A 13 49.35 -13.93 -10.33
N ASP A 14 48.70 -14.51 -9.34
CA ASP A 14 48.23 -13.82 -8.16
C ASP A 14 49.36 -13.63 -7.13
N LYS A 15 49.14 -12.73 -6.17
CA LYS A 15 50.17 -12.23 -5.23
C LYS A 15 50.64 -13.26 -4.19
N ASN A 16 50.11 -14.47 -4.21
CA ASN A 16 50.44 -15.51 -3.25
C ASN A 16 51.19 -16.70 -3.86
N GLY A 17 51.40 -16.73 -5.17
CA GLY A 17 52.39 -17.63 -5.79
C GLY A 17 52.08 -19.12 -5.72
N ASP A 18 50.81 -19.52 -5.58
CA ASP A 18 50.42 -20.93 -5.59
C ASP A 18 49.86 -21.35 -6.96
N LEU A 19 50.46 -22.40 -7.52
CA LEU A 19 50.03 -23.07 -8.74
C LEU A 19 48.88 -24.02 -8.39
N CYS A 20 47.65 -23.71 -8.82
CA CYS A 20 46.53 -24.65 -8.73
C CYS A 20 46.31 -25.31 -10.11
N ASP A 21 46.82 -26.53 -10.27
CA ASP A 21 46.44 -27.41 -11.37
C ASP A 21 45.01 -27.92 -11.14
N LEU A 22 44.05 -27.46 -11.95
CA LEU A 22 42.71 -28.03 -12.01
C LEU A 22 42.61 -28.99 -13.20
N ASN A 23 43.08 -30.22 -12.97
CA ASN A 23 42.59 -31.39 -13.71
C ASN A 23 41.24 -31.80 -13.11
N MET A 24 40.17 -31.74 -13.90
CA MET A 24 38.95 -32.52 -13.64
C MET A 24 38.50 -33.18 -14.93
N ASP A 25 38.94 -34.44 -15.08
CA ASP A 25 38.40 -35.41 -16.01
C ASP A 25 37.08 -36.00 -15.49
N SER A 26 36.19 -36.25 -16.45
CA SER A 26 35.19 -37.34 -16.49
C SER A 26 33.98 -37.29 -15.55
N ALA A 27 32.83 -36.90 -16.11
CA ALA A 27 31.50 -37.25 -15.61
C ALA A 27 31.02 -38.57 -16.27
N PRO A 28 30.33 -39.48 -15.54
CA PRO A 28 29.79 -40.70 -16.13
C PRO A 28 28.43 -40.44 -16.81
N VAL A 29 28.29 -41.05 -17.99
CA VAL A 29 27.07 -41.18 -18.77
C VAL A 29 26.12 -42.15 -18.05
N LEU A 30 24.89 -41.72 -17.76
CA LEU A 30 23.80 -42.63 -17.38
C LEU A 30 22.76 -42.70 -18.49
N GLN A 31 22.50 -43.96 -18.87
CA GLN A 31 21.66 -44.39 -19.97
C GLN A 31 20.17 -44.25 -19.67
N HIS A 32 19.42 -44.07 -20.77
CA HIS A 32 17.99 -44.26 -20.91
C HIS A 32 17.49 -45.57 -20.30
N ASP A 33 16.35 -45.51 -19.61
CA ASP A 33 15.37 -46.58 -19.66
C ASP A 33 13.93 -46.04 -19.72
N GLN A 34 13.17 -46.63 -20.65
CA GLN A 34 11.74 -46.47 -20.85
C GLN A 34 11.00 -47.43 -19.91
N CYS A 35 9.82 -47.05 -19.41
CA CYS A 35 8.63 -47.92 -19.29
C CYS A 35 7.42 -47.12 -18.78
N ILE A 36 6.35 -47.01 -19.57
CA ILE A 36 5.12 -47.84 -19.62
C ILE A 36 3.95 -47.22 -18.82
N ILE A 37 2.84 -47.09 -19.55
CA ILE A 37 1.53 -46.56 -19.20
C ILE A 37 0.80 -47.51 -18.25
N GLY A 38 0.13 -46.97 -17.22
CA GLY A 38 -0.87 -47.68 -16.41
C GLY A 38 -2.01 -46.76 -15.98
N ASN A 39 -3.16 -46.90 -16.62
CA ASN A 39 -4.42 -46.28 -16.23
C ASN A 39 -5.11 -47.08 -15.12
N GLY A 40 -5.64 -46.40 -14.10
CA GLY A 40 -6.54 -46.99 -13.10
C GLY A 40 -7.14 -45.92 -12.16
N PRO A 41 -8.48 -45.81 -12.02
CA PRO A 41 -9.13 -44.74 -11.27
C PRO A 41 -9.50 -45.17 -9.85
N LEU A 42 -9.40 -44.27 -8.87
CA LEU A 42 -10.11 -44.42 -7.58
C LEU A 42 -10.57 -43.07 -7.00
N ASN A 43 -11.77 -43.17 -6.45
CA ASN A 43 -12.67 -42.18 -5.87
C ASN A 43 -12.22 -41.62 -4.50
N GLU A 44 -12.82 -40.46 -4.17
CA GLU A 44 -13.15 -39.93 -2.83
C GLU A 44 -11.96 -39.62 -1.91
N THR A 45 -11.85 -38.44 -1.29
CA THR A 45 -12.71 -37.99 -0.18
C THR A 45 -12.36 -36.54 0.17
N PHE A 46 -13.35 -35.76 0.59
CA PHE A 46 -13.20 -34.40 1.12
C PHE A 46 -12.36 -34.37 2.40
N GLY A 47 -11.33 -33.52 2.45
CA GLY A 47 -10.49 -33.28 3.62
C GLY A 47 -10.56 -31.82 4.08
N GLU A 48 -10.91 -31.64 5.36
CA GLU A 48 -10.96 -30.38 6.09
C GLU A 48 -9.60 -29.67 6.12
N TYR A 49 -9.60 -28.36 5.91
CA TYR A 49 -8.41 -27.51 6.04
C TYR A 49 -8.09 -27.26 7.52
N SER A 50 -7.03 -27.91 8.00
CA SER A 50 -6.37 -27.61 9.28
C SER A 50 -5.16 -26.68 9.04
N PRO A 51 -5.06 -25.50 9.69
CA PRO A 51 -3.90 -24.63 9.52
C PRO A 51 -2.79 -25.03 10.48
N GLN A 52 -1.98 -26.03 10.10
CA GLN A 52 -0.66 -26.27 10.70
C GLN A 52 0.39 -25.49 9.90
N ASN A 53 0.67 -24.26 10.35
CA ASN A 53 1.86 -23.50 9.97
C ASN A 53 2.49 -22.94 11.25
N SER A 54 3.06 -23.83 12.08
CA SER A 54 3.81 -23.48 13.29
C SER A 54 5.33 -23.40 13.08
N ASP A 55 5.84 -23.68 11.88
CA ASP A 55 7.29 -23.75 11.64
C ASP A 55 7.98 -22.39 11.47
N PHE A 56 7.23 -21.28 11.46
CA PHE A 56 7.82 -19.94 11.40
C PHE A 56 8.31 -19.42 12.77
N VAL A 57 7.96 -20.09 13.88
CA VAL A 57 8.27 -19.61 15.25
C VAL A 57 9.54 -20.22 15.84
N ARG A 58 10.18 -21.18 15.15
CA ARG A 58 11.37 -21.85 15.67
C ARG A 58 12.66 -21.00 15.59
N VAL A 59 12.65 -19.91 14.81
CA VAL A 59 13.81 -19.01 14.63
C VAL A 59 14.01 -18.05 15.83
N PHE A 60 13.02 -17.92 16.73
CA PHE A 60 13.09 -16.98 17.86
C PHE A 60 13.16 -17.65 19.25
N THR A 61 13.24 -18.98 19.35
CA THR A 61 13.28 -19.71 20.63
C THR A 61 14.55 -20.54 20.88
N GLU A 62 15.51 -20.60 19.96
CA GLU A 62 16.81 -21.23 20.21
C GLU A 62 17.87 -20.15 20.53
N VAL A 63 17.91 -19.73 21.80
CA VAL A 63 19.07 -19.01 22.36
C VAL A 63 20.06 -20.06 22.86
N GLY A 64 21.31 -19.92 22.40
CA GLY A 64 22.43 -20.87 22.50
C GLY A 64 22.56 -21.69 23.78
N THR A 65 22.73 -23.00 23.60
CA THR A 65 23.37 -23.88 24.58
C THR A 65 24.87 -23.60 24.61
N PRO A 66 25.48 -23.31 25.78
CA PRO A 66 26.93 -23.21 25.86
C PRO A 66 27.53 -24.62 25.76
N SER A 67 28.36 -24.83 24.74
CA SER A 67 29.18 -26.02 24.62
C SER A 67 30.14 -26.11 25.81
N GLN A 68 30.07 -27.23 26.55
CA GLN A 68 31.04 -27.56 27.58
C GLN A 68 32.43 -27.75 26.95
N GLN A 69 33.28 -26.75 27.06
CA GLN A 69 34.72 -26.92 26.87
C GLN A 69 35.35 -27.38 28.18
N LYS A 70 35.84 -28.62 28.14
CA LYS A 70 36.70 -29.25 29.13
C LYS A 70 38.10 -28.65 28.97
N VAL A 71 38.55 -27.82 29.92
CA VAL A 71 39.94 -27.33 29.97
C VAL A 71 40.51 -27.59 31.36
N ASN A 72 41.67 -28.23 31.38
CA ASN A 72 42.42 -28.67 32.54
C ASN A 72 43.08 -27.51 33.30
N ASN A 73 43.23 -27.73 34.62
CA ASN A 73 44.02 -27.00 35.63
C ASN A 73 45.28 -26.26 35.14
N VAL A 74 45.52 -25.04 35.64
CA VAL A 74 46.80 -24.57 36.24
C VAL A 74 46.52 -23.41 37.23
N THR A 75 47.27 -23.44 38.32
CA THR A 75 47.38 -22.68 39.58
C THR A 75 47.49 -21.13 39.61
N ASN A 76 47.14 -20.60 40.80
CA ASN A 76 47.71 -19.44 41.55
C ASN A 76 47.42 -18.00 41.08
N ASN A 77 46.62 -17.25 41.84
CA ASN A 77 47.03 -16.40 42.98
C ASN A 77 45.90 -15.44 43.38
N GLY A 78 45.79 -15.19 44.68
CA GLY A 78 44.70 -14.43 45.29
C GLY A 78 44.67 -12.93 44.95
N HIS A 79 43.46 -12.41 44.95
CA HIS A 79 43.15 -11.03 45.29
C HIS A 79 41.71 -11.01 45.81
N GLU A 80 41.56 -10.76 47.11
CA GLU A 80 40.26 -10.50 47.75
C GLU A 80 39.93 -9.04 47.47
N ASP A 81 38.89 -8.78 46.68
CA ASP A 81 38.17 -7.51 46.68
C ASP A 81 36.67 -7.79 46.53
N ASP A 82 35.91 -7.24 47.47
CA ASP A 82 34.46 -7.29 47.62
C ASP A 82 33.73 -6.86 46.33
N GLU A 83 33.19 -7.85 45.59
CA GLU A 83 32.30 -7.59 44.47
C GLU A 83 30.85 -7.87 44.89
N PHE A 84 30.10 -6.79 45.14
CA PHE A 84 28.66 -6.78 45.42
C PHE A 84 27.88 -7.32 44.20
N SER A 85 27.63 -8.63 44.22
CA SER A 85 26.80 -9.32 43.23
C SER A 85 25.33 -8.93 43.38
N TYR A 86 24.88 -7.94 42.59
CA TYR A 86 23.46 -7.72 42.33
C TYR A 86 22.95 -8.86 41.45
N SER A 87 22.35 -9.87 42.08
CA SER A 87 21.57 -10.89 41.38
C SER A 87 20.39 -10.21 40.66
N GLN A 88 20.51 -9.97 39.36
CA GLN A 88 19.37 -9.57 38.55
C GLN A 88 18.34 -10.70 38.58
N PRO A 89 17.09 -10.44 39.01
CA PRO A 89 16.05 -11.45 38.96
C PRO A 89 15.84 -11.83 37.48
N SER A 90 16.09 -13.09 37.18
CA SER A 90 15.76 -13.73 35.90
C SER A 90 14.28 -13.45 35.60
N GLN A 91 14.03 -12.53 34.67
CA GLN A 91 12.67 -12.24 34.21
C GLN A 91 12.16 -13.46 33.45
N GLU A 92 11.39 -14.29 34.14
CA GLU A 92 10.53 -15.29 33.51
C GLU A 92 9.60 -14.54 32.54
N SER A 93 9.80 -14.74 31.25
CA SER A 93 8.94 -14.18 30.22
C SER A 93 7.59 -14.88 30.31
N VAL A 94 6.65 -14.27 31.03
CA VAL A 94 5.25 -14.72 31.10
C VAL A 94 4.68 -14.65 29.68
N TYR A 95 4.49 -15.80 29.05
CA TYR A 95 3.86 -15.91 27.74
C TYR A 95 2.38 -15.55 27.89
N VAL A 96 2.01 -14.33 27.50
CA VAL A 96 0.61 -13.91 27.45
C VAL A 96 -0.01 -14.41 26.15
N PRO A 97 -1.11 -15.17 26.18
CA PRO A 97 -1.81 -15.59 24.98
C PRO A 97 -2.17 -14.39 24.09
N GLN A 98 -1.90 -14.50 22.79
CA GLN A 98 -2.13 -13.41 21.82
C GLN A 98 -3.56 -12.86 21.86
N GLN A 99 -4.55 -13.71 22.16
CA GLN A 99 -5.95 -13.33 22.25
C GLN A 99 -6.23 -12.38 23.43
N GLU A 100 -5.59 -12.60 24.58
CA GLU A 100 -5.73 -11.74 25.76
C GLU A 100 -5.11 -10.37 25.51
N PHE A 101 -3.98 -10.34 24.80
CA PHE A 101 -3.34 -9.09 24.40
C PHE A 101 -4.26 -8.24 23.50
N ILE A 102 -4.93 -8.87 22.52
CA ILE A 102 -5.91 -8.16 21.67
C ILE A 102 -7.09 -7.65 22.48
N ALA A 103 -7.68 -8.49 23.33
CA ALA A 103 -8.84 -8.09 24.14
C ALA A 103 -8.49 -6.91 25.06
N LYS A 104 -7.29 -6.91 25.64
CA LYS A 104 -6.77 -5.80 26.44
C LYS A 104 -6.57 -4.53 25.61
N LEU A 105 -6.02 -4.63 24.40
CA LEU A 105 -5.90 -3.49 23.49
C LEU A 105 -7.27 -2.92 23.13
N ASP A 106 -8.22 -3.77 22.75
CA ASP A 106 -9.59 -3.34 22.41
C ASP A 106 -10.26 -2.60 23.57
N TYR A 107 -10.10 -3.11 24.80
CA TYR A 107 -10.59 -2.45 26.02
C TYR A 107 -9.88 -1.12 26.28
N ASP A 108 -8.54 -1.09 26.23
CA ASP A 108 -7.76 0.10 26.51
C ASP A 108 -7.99 1.23 25.50
N LEU A 109 -8.43 0.88 24.28
CA LEU A 109 -8.60 1.80 23.16
C LEU A 109 -10.08 2.19 22.90
N ALA A 110 -11.02 1.60 23.63
CA ALA A 110 -12.44 1.87 23.45
C ALA A 110 -12.79 3.35 23.70
N ASP A 111 -13.67 3.90 22.86
CA ASP A 111 -14.25 5.24 22.99
C ASP A 111 -13.25 6.41 23.05
N LEU A 112 -12.02 6.20 22.61
CA LEU A 112 -11.01 7.25 22.56
C LEU A 112 -11.15 8.13 21.31
N PRO A 113 -10.93 9.46 21.42
CA PRO A 113 -10.79 10.33 20.27
C PRO A 113 -9.64 9.87 19.37
N LYS A 114 -9.75 10.12 18.05
CA LYS A 114 -8.80 9.68 17.02
C LYS A 114 -7.32 9.83 17.39
N GLU A 115 -6.89 11.04 17.75
CA GLU A 115 -5.47 11.31 18.02
C GLU A 115 -4.99 10.63 19.31
N THR A 116 -5.88 10.51 20.31
CA THR A 116 -5.60 9.78 21.56
C THR A 116 -5.53 8.28 21.32
N TYR A 117 -6.44 7.72 20.52
CA TYR A 117 -6.42 6.32 20.11
C TYR A 117 -5.09 5.98 19.43
N ILE A 118 -4.69 6.78 18.43
CA ILE A 118 -3.46 6.56 17.66
C ILE A 118 -2.23 6.62 18.58
N SER A 119 -2.13 7.65 19.41
CA SER A 119 -0.99 7.82 20.32
C SER A 119 -0.89 6.67 21.32
N LYS A 120 -2.01 6.30 21.96
CA LYS A 120 -2.07 5.22 22.95
C LYS A 120 -1.79 3.85 22.33
N LEU A 121 -2.25 3.60 21.11
CA LEU A 121 -1.95 2.37 20.37
C LEU A 121 -0.46 2.26 20.04
N ILE A 122 0.18 3.35 19.57
CA ILE A 122 1.63 3.37 19.30
C ILE A 122 2.43 3.13 20.58
N GLU A 123 2.03 3.76 21.69
CA GLU A 123 2.65 3.57 23.00
C GLU A 123 2.54 2.11 23.47
N LYS A 124 1.34 1.53 23.44
CA LYS A 124 1.06 0.15 23.89
C LYS A 124 1.74 -0.93 23.03
N THR A 125 2.05 -0.61 21.78
CA THR A 125 2.76 -1.51 20.85
C THR A 125 4.26 -1.25 20.81
N ASN A 126 4.79 -0.40 21.70
CA ASN A 126 6.20 0.00 21.75
C ASN A 126 6.72 0.48 20.38
N ASN A 127 5.88 1.18 19.60
CA ASN A 127 6.20 1.66 18.26
C ASN A 127 6.65 0.53 17.29
N SER A 128 6.17 -0.71 17.50
CA SER A 128 6.49 -1.87 16.67
C SER A 128 5.57 -1.95 15.45
N ASP A 129 6.15 -1.80 14.26
CA ASP A 129 5.43 -1.94 12.98
C ASP A 129 4.79 -3.31 12.81
N ASP A 130 5.44 -4.37 13.29
CA ASP A 130 4.94 -5.74 13.18
C ASP A 130 3.71 -5.95 14.07
N CYS A 131 3.75 -5.44 15.30
CA CYS A 131 2.62 -5.52 16.23
C CYS A 131 1.39 -4.77 15.69
N LEU A 132 1.61 -3.57 15.14
CA LEU A 132 0.55 -2.77 14.51
C LEU A 132 -0.02 -3.44 13.25
N THR A 133 0.85 -4.00 12.40
CA THR A 133 0.41 -4.70 11.18
C THR A 133 -0.40 -5.94 11.52
N TRP A 134 -0.01 -6.66 12.57
CA TRP A 134 -0.75 -7.79 13.09
C TRP A 134 -2.11 -7.37 13.65
N TYR A 135 -2.16 -6.39 14.56
CA TYR A 135 -3.42 -5.89 15.12
C TYR A 135 -4.37 -5.36 14.03
N ARG A 136 -3.83 -4.61 13.05
CA ARG A 136 -4.54 -4.15 11.86
C ARG A 136 -5.17 -5.29 11.08
N SER A 137 -4.44 -6.40 10.89
CA SER A 137 -4.92 -7.58 10.17
C SER A 137 -6.03 -8.28 10.94
N THR A 138 -5.92 -8.36 12.27
CA THR A 138 -6.97 -8.89 13.15
C THR A 138 -8.25 -8.06 13.05
N LEU A 139 -8.16 -6.73 13.16
CA LEU A 139 -9.31 -5.83 13.00
C LEU A 139 -9.94 -5.97 11.61
N ALA A 140 -9.12 -6.05 10.56
CA ALA A 140 -9.62 -6.23 9.20
C ALA A 140 -10.34 -7.58 9.00
N GLY A 141 -9.87 -8.64 9.65
CA GLY A 141 -10.55 -9.94 9.68
C GLY A 141 -11.96 -9.83 10.27
N ARG A 142 -12.10 -9.11 11.39
CA ARG A 142 -13.41 -8.83 12.01
C ARG A 142 -14.30 -7.97 11.11
N ALA A 143 -13.74 -6.92 10.51
CA ALA A 143 -14.47 -6.00 9.64
C ALA A 143 -15.05 -6.69 8.41
N LYS A 144 -14.33 -7.65 7.83
CA LYS A 144 -14.80 -8.45 6.68
C LYS A 144 -16.04 -9.29 6.97
N SER A 145 -16.34 -9.58 8.24
CA SER A 145 -17.56 -10.29 8.64
C SER A 145 -18.79 -9.37 8.70
N ILE A 146 -18.61 -8.04 8.59
CA ILE A 146 -19.70 -7.05 8.62
C ILE A 146 -20.15 -6.74 7.18
N GLN A 147 -21.47 -6.68 6.97
CA GLN A 147 -22.06 -6.35 5.68
C GLN A 147 -21.66 -4.93 5.21
N GLY A 148 -21.21 -4.84 3.96
CA GLY A 148 -20.75 -3.58 3.35
C GLY A 148 -19.28 -3.26 3.59
N CYS A 149 -18.49 -4.16 4.18
CA CYS A 149 -17.03 -4.03 4.17
C CYS A 149 -16.51 -4.06 2.73
N PRO A 150 -15.60 -3.16 2.32
CA PRO A 150 -15.03 -3.16 0.98
C PRO A 150 -14.38 -4.50 0.64
N THR A 151 -14.67 -5.00 -0.57
CA THR A 151 -14.03 -6.21 -1.08
C THR A 151 -12.64 -5.86 -1.58
N GLY A 152 -11.62 -6.18 -0.79
CA GLY A 152 -10.24 -5.87 -1.16
C GLY A 152 -9.21 -6.36 -0.16
N LYS A 153 -7.93 -6.14 -0.50
CA LYS A 153 -6.80 -6.35 0.41
C LYS A 153 -6.47 -5.06 1.14
N LEU A 154 -5.95 -5.17 2.36
CA LEU A 154 -5.42 -4.03 3.09
C LEU A 154 -4.33 -3.34 2.25
N TYR A 155 -4.42 -2.02 2.14
CA TYR A 155 -3.46 -1.22 1.41
C TYR A 155 -2.15 -1.12 2.19
N ASN A 156 -1.03 -1.56 1.62
CA ASN A 156 0.28 -1.38 2.25
C ASN A 156 0.77 0.05 1.99
N ARG A 157 0.63 0.92 2.99
CA ARG A 157 1.07 2.31 2.90
C ARG A 157 2.59 2.40 2.96
N LYS A 158 3.20 2.93 1.91
CA LYS A 158 4.63 3.27 1.92
C LYS A 158 4.89 4.42 2.90
N SER A 159 5.98 4.38 3.65
CA SER A 159 6.43 5.51 4.47
C SER A 159 6.71 6.73 3.58
N THR A 160 6.57 7.92 4.16
CA THR A 160 6.85 9.20 3.48
C THR A 160 7.66 10.07 4.42
N THR A 161 8.38 11.08 3.90
CA THR A 161 9.19 11.99 4.73
C THR A 161 8.42 12.65 5.88
N LYS A 162 7.09 12.84 5.71
CA LYS A 162 6.22 13.48 6.72
C LYS A 162 5.55 12.52 7.70
N SER A 163 5.58 11.20 7.45
CA SER A 163 4.88 10.23 8.32
C SER A 163 5.48 8.84 8.24
N THR A 164 5.71 8.28 9.42
CA THR A 164 6.22 6.92 9.62
C THR A 164 5.18 5.87 9.23
N SER A 165 5.65 4.67 8.87
CA SER A 165 4.79 3.49 8.65
C SER A 165 3.92 3.22 9.86
N THR A 166 4.49 3.29 11.06
CA THR A 166 3.81 3.13 12.35
C THR A 166 2.59 4.03 12.49
N SER A 167 2.76 5.35 12.28
CA SER A 167 1.66 6.31 12.40
C SER A 167 0.55 6.04 11.36
N LYS A 168 0.94 5.60 10.16
CA LYS A 168 -0.01 5.21 9.12
C LYS A 168 -0.78 3.94 9.48
N TYR A 169 -0.12 2.92 10.02
CA TYR A 169 -0.79 1.69 10.45
C TYR A 169 -1.71 1.92 11.63
N ALA A 170 -1.30 2.73 12.62
CA ALA A 170 -2.16 3.10 13.75
C ALA A 170 -3.42 3.87 13.30
N ARG A 171 -3.30 4.77 12.31
CA ARG A 171 -4.46 5.43 11.68
C ARG A 171 -5.37 4.45 10.97
N ASP A 172 -4.82 3.51 10.22
CA ASP A 172 -5.63 2.47 9.56
C ASP A 172 -6.36 1.61 10.60
N CYS A 173 -5.73 1.26 11.73
CA CYS A 173 -6.40 0.57 12.84
C CYS A 173 -7.59 1.36 13.39
N TYR A 174 -7.43 2.68 13.58
CA TYR A 174 -8.53 3.54 14.03
C TYR A 174 -9.70 3.55 13.03
N ILE A 175 -9.42 3.69 11.73
CA ILE A 175 -10.47 3.69 10.69
C ILE A 175 -11.23 2.35 10.70
N ILE A 176 -10.51 1.22 10.78
CA ILE A 176 -11.15 -0.10 10.85
C ILE A 176 -11.95 -0.24 12.16
N TYR A 177 -11.43 0.24 13.28
CA TYR A 177 -12.13 0.24 14.56
C TYR A 177 -13.44 1.05 14.48
N MET A 178 -13.42 2.26 13.94
CA MET A 178 -14.62 3.07 13.73
C MET A 178 -15.65 2.35 12.85
N PHE A 179 -15.20 1.66 11.80
CA PHE A 179 -16.06 0.80 10.98
C PHE A 179 -16.71 -0.34 11.77
N LEU A 180 -15.98 -0.98 12.69
CA LEU A 180 -16.55 -2.00 13.59
C LEU A 180 -17.62 -1.40 14.53
N GLN A 181 -17.53 -0.11 14.85
CA GLN A 181 -18.56 0.62 15.62
C GLN A 181 -19.74 1.11 14.76
N GLY A 182 -19.74 0.81 13.45
CA GLY A 182 -20.81 1.20 12.52
C GLY A 182 -20.54 2.48 11.72
N ASP A 183 -19.41 3.16 11.94
CA ASP A 183 -19.01 4.32 11.16
C ASP A 183 -18.32 3.89 9.85
N LYS A 184 -19.04 4.02 8.73
CA LYS A 184 -18.55 3.60 7.42
C LYS A 184 -17.65 4.63 6.74
N THR A 185 -17.32 5.74 7.39
CA THR A 185 -16.48 6.77 6.78
C THR A 185 -15.04 6.28 6.60
N GLN A 186 -14.42 6.61 5.46
CA GLN A 186 -13.01 6.37 5.14
C GLN A 186 -12.55 4.90 5.07
N ILE A 187 -13.42 3.90 5.24
CA ILE A 187 -13.02 2.49 5.18
C ILE A 187 -12.42 2.12 3.81
N ASP A 188 -12.89 2.76 2.74
CA ASP A 188 -12.37 2.62 1.37
C ASP A 188 -10.92 3.09 1.23
N GLU A 189 -10.42 3.97 2.11
CA GLU A 189 -9.01 4.41 2.06
C GLU A 189 -8.04 3.33 2.55
N VAL A 190 -8.53 2.37 3.33
CA VAL A 190 -7.73 1.32 3.96
C VAL A 190 -7.71 0.06 3.11
N PHE A 191 -8.78 -0.21 2.36
CA PHE A 191 -8.88 -1.36 1.47
C PHE A 191 -8.62 -0.95 0.02
N ARG A 192 -7.67 -1.62 -0.63
CA ARG A 192 -7.41 -1.39 -2.04
C ARG A 192 -8.57 -1.99 -2.86
N LYS A 193 -9.21 -1.16 -3.69
CA LYS A 193 -10.12 -1.64 -4.74
C LYS A 193 -9.28 -2.51 -5.69
N ASP A 194 -9.68 -3.75 -5.92
CA ASP A 194 -8.95 -4.62 -6.84
C ASP A 194 -9.04 -4.02 -8.26
N ASP A 195 -7.99 -3.29 -8.66
CA ASP A 195 -7.85 -2.61 -9.96
C ASP A 195 -8.08 -3.54 -11.17
N ASN A 196 -8.11 -4.86 -10.93
CA ASN A 196 -8.22 -5.90 -11.94
C ASN A 196 -9.64 -6.46 -12.13
N LYS A 197 -10.64 -5.96 -11.41
CA LYS A 197 -12.05 -6.16 -11.77
C LYS A 197 -12.56 -4.87 -12.40
N LEU A 198 -12.52 -4.78 -13.72
CA LEU A 198 -13.42 -3.92 -14.48
C LEU A 198 -14.86 -4.34 -14.14
N SER A 199 -15.41 -3.80 -13.07
CA SER A 199 -16.84 -3.88 -12.80
C SER A 199 -17.53 -2.92 -13.75
N VAL A 200 -18.04 -3.47 -14.86
CA VAL A 200 -18.88 -2.82 -15.89
C VAL A 200 -20.24 -2.33 -15.32
N VAL A 201 -20.37 -2.17 -13.99
CA VAL A 201 -21.68 -1.97 -13.33
C VAL A 201 -21.76 -0.66 -12.51
N GLU A 202 -20.69 0.13 -12.37
CA GLU A 202 -20.68 1.27 -11.43
C GLU A 202 -20.94 2.68 -12.02
N HIS A 203 -21.40 2.83 -13.27
CA HIS A 203 -21.70 4.17 -13.79
C HIS A 203 -22.92 4.88 -13.14
N ASN A 204 -23.67 4.20 -12.27
CA ASN A 204 -24.76 4.84 -11.53
C ASN A 204 -24.35 5.39 -10.14
N ASN A 205 -23.16 5.04 -9.62
CA ASN A 205 -22.73 5.52 -8.28
C ASN A 205 -21.81 6.76 -8.33
N GLU A 206 -21.14 7.00 -9.46
CA GLU A 206 -20.21 8.14 -9.61
C GLU A 206 -20.94 9.49 -9.74
N VAL A 207 -22.16 9.48 -10.29
CA VAL A 207 -23.03 10.67 -10.32
C VAL A 207 -23.49 11.05 -8.91
N VAL A 208 -23.82 10.05 -8.08
CA VAL A 208 -24.25 10.26 -6.69
C VAL A 208 -23.11 10.80 -5.81
N SER A 209 -21.86 10.41 -6.06
CA SER A 209 -20.74 10.93 -5.25
C SER A 209 -20.48 12.42 -5.45
N ASN A 210 -20.66 12.94 -6.68
CA ASN A 210 -20.44 14.36 -6.96
C ASN A 210 -21.52 15.24 -6.31
N GLU A 211 -22.78 14.81 -6.36
CA GLU A 211 -23.88 15.50 -5.67
C GLU A 211 -23.70 15.50 -4.15
N ILE A 212 -23.17 14.41 -3.57
CA ILE A 212 -22.87 14.35 -2.14
C ILE A 212 -21.73 15.30 -1.74
N ILE A 213 -20.68 15.41 -2.57
CA ILE A 213 -19.56 16.33 -2.32
C ILE A 213 -20.06 17.78 -2.37
N GLU A 214 -20.89 18.11 -3.35
CA GLU A 214 -21.50 19.44 -3.48
C GLU A 214 -22.44 19.76 -2.31
N MET A 215 -23.28 18.80 -1.88
CA MET A 215 -24.12 18.96 -0.70
C MET A 215 -23.29 19.19 0.57
N ARG A 216 -22.17 18.49 0.75
CA ARG A 216 -21.28 18.71 1.91
C ARG A 216 -20.65 20.11 1.90
N ALA A 217 -20.23 20.60 0.75
CA ALA A 217 -19.71 21.96 0.61
C ALA A 217 -20.78 23.00 0.99
N ASN A 218 -22.02 22.80 0.50
CA ASN A 218 -23.13 23.69 0.80
C ASN A 218 -23.52 23.68 2.29
N ILE A 219 -23.50 22.51 2.96
CA ILE A 219 -23.73 22.41 4.41
C ILE A 219 -22.65 23.18 5.19
N HIS A 220 -21.38 23.09 4.76
CA HIS A 220 -20.30 23.83 5.42
C HIS A 220 -20.48 25.35 5.32
N ILE A 221 -20.84 25.85 4.14
CA ILE A 221 -21.14 27.27 3.91
C ILE A 221 -22.33 27.72 4.77
N LEU A 222 -23.37 26.88 4.88
CA LEU A 222 -24.52 27.16 5.74
C LEU A 222 -24.13 27.26 7.23
N LEU A 223 -23.32 26.32 7.73
CA LEU A 223 -22.84 26.32 9.11
C LEU A 223 -21.99 27.57 9.42
N GLU A 224 -21.14 27.99 8.48
CA GLU A 224 -20.35 29.20 8.62
C GLU A 224 -21.23 30.45 8.72
N ARG A 225 -22.23 30.57 7.83
CA ARG A 225 -23.19 31.70 7.87
C ARG A 225 -24.02 31.73 9.15
N VAL A 226 -24.44 30.57 9.66
CA VAL A 226 -25.14 30.50 10.95
C VAL A 226 -24.25 31.01 12.08
N SER A 227 -22.96 30.63 12.08
CA SER A 227 -22.01 31.13 13.08
C SER A 227 -21.78 32.65 12.98
N GLU A 228 -21.76 33.22 11.78
CA GLU A 228 -21.67 34.67 11.59
C GLU A 228 -22.92 35.41 12.10
N LEU A 229 -24.11 34.86 11.85
CA LEU A 229 -25.37 35.41 12.35
C LEU A 229 -25.43 35.38 13.88
N GLU A 230 -25.04 34.28 14.51
CA GLU A 230 -24.97 34.16 15.98
C GLU A 230 -24.03 35.23 16.59
N LYS A 231 -22.88 35.47 15.97
CA LYS A 231 -21.95 36.54 16.40
C LYS A 231 -22.56 37.92 16.25
N SER A 232 -23.30 38.17 15.16
CA SER A 232 -23.99 39.43 14.91
C SER A 232 -25.09 39.68 15.95
N ASP A 233 -25.89 38.66 16.26
CA ASP A 233 -26.95 38.74 17.27
C ASP A 233 -26.38 39.01 18.66
N GLN A 234 -25.29 38.34 19.03
CA GLN A 234 -24.60 38.61 20.30
C GLN A 234 -24.09 40.05 20.37
N LYS A 235 -23.57 40.59 19.27
CA LYS A 235 -23.11 41.99 19.19
C LYS A 235 -24.27 42.98 19.32
N ASN A 236 -25.42 42.68 18.71
CA ASN A 236 -26.63 43.48 18.81
C ASN A 236 -27.22 43.46 20.23
N GLU A 237 -27.24 42.29 20.88
CA GLU A 237 -27.71 42.15 22.26
C GLU A 237 -26.83 42.96 23.23
N ASN A 238 -25.51 42.91 23.06
CA ASN A 238 -24.55 43.71 23.83
C ASN A 238 -24.75 45.22 23.60
N SER A 239 -25.01 45.62 22.36
CA SER A 239 -25.30 47.02 22.03
C SER A 239 -26.60 47.47 22.70
N LEU A 240 -27.66 46.65 22.67
CA LEU A 240 -28.94 46.96 23.31
C LEU A 240 -28.83 47.09 24.83
N LYS A 241 -28.04 46.22 25.47
CA LYS A 241 -27.73 46.33 26.92
C LYS A 241 -27.04 47.65 27.25
N SER A 242 -26.13 48.12 26.38
CA SER A 242 -25.45 49.41 26.57
C SER A 242 -26.38 50.63 26.46
N TYR A 243 -27.40 50.57 25.60
CA TYR A 243 -28.39 51.63 25.47
C TYR A 243 -29.34 51.69 26.67
N LYS A 244 -29.80 50.54 27.20
CA LYS A 244 -30.67 50.48 28.39
C LYS A 244 -29.99 51.01 29.65
N LEU A 245 -28.66 50.89 29.76
CA LEU A 245 -27.92 51.39 30.91
C LEU A 245 -27.79 52.92 30.94
N LYS A 246 -27.92 53.60 29.78
CA LYS A 246 -27.79 55.06 29.68
C LYS A 246 -29.07 55.84 30.00
N THR A 247 -30.23 55.20 30.01
CA THR A 247 -31.51 55.88 30.28
C THR A 247 -31.88 55.96 31.76
N THR A 248 -31.14 55.29 32.65
CA THR A 248 -31.37 55.34 34.10
C THR A 248 -30.43 56.34 34.76
N THR A 249 -30.53 57.61 34.36
CA THR A 249 -29.95 58.69 35.16
C THR A 249 -31.02 59.10 36.17
N PRO A 250 -30.79 59.02 37.49
CA PRO A 250 -31.76 59.44 38.49
C PRO A 250 -31.91 60.97 38.41
N GLY A 251 -32.96 61.41 37.73
CA GLY A 251 -33.46 62.77 37.86
C GLY A 251 -33.85 62.97 39.32
N LYS A 252 -33.09 63.82 40.02
CA LYS A 252 -33.52 64.45 41.28
C LYS A 252 -34.77 65.28 40.97
N SER A 253 -35.95 64.68 41.07
CA SER A 253 -37.19 65.42 41.25
C SER A 253 -37.52 65.42 42.75
N ASN A 254 -37.43 66.62 43.33
CA ASN A 254 -37.94 66.92 44.65
C ASN A 254 -39.42 66.53 44.76
N GLY A 255 -39.77 66.01 45.94
CA GLY A 255 -41.02 65.33 46.18
C GLY A 255 -42.27 66.18 46.05
N THR A 256 -43.38 65.50 45.77
CA THR A 256 -44.66 65.79 46.40
C THR A 256 -45.49 64.50 46.37
N ASN A 257 -45.96 64.07 47.54
CA ASN A 257 -46.84 62.92 47.74
C ASN A 257 -48.18 63.14 47.03
N VAL A 258 -48.60 62.22 46.16
CA VAL A 258 -50.01 62.00 45.84
C VAL A 258 -50.25 60.50 45.71
N THR A 259 -50.86 59.94 46.75
CA THR A 259 -51.57 58.67 46.77
C THR A 259 -52.76 58.73 45.81
N LEU A 260 -52.90 57.80 44.87
CA LEU A 260 -54.19 57.46 44.26
C LEU A 260 -54.14 56.11 43.49
N LYS A 261 -54.87 55.15 44.05
CA LYS A 261 -55.72 54.10 43.47
C LYS A 261 -55.44 53.55 42.06
N GLU A 262 -55.15 52.24 42.05
CA GLU A 262 -55.97 51.15 41.46
C GLU A 262 -56.87 51.51 40.26
N SER A 263 -56.59 50.91 39.09
CA SER A 263 -57.62 50.48 38.13
C SER A 263 -57.03 49.51 37.10
N ASP A 264 -57.70 48.36 36.97
CA ASP A 264 -57.66 47.47 35.81
C ASP A 264 -58.15 48.20 34.53
N HIS A 265 -57.50 47.96 33.39
CA HIS A 265 -58.14 47.60 32.11
C HIS A 265 -57.16 47.57 30.92
N LEU A 266 -57.19 46.43 30.21
CA LEU A 266 -57.29 46.24 28.75
C LEU A 266 -56.49 47.10 27.73
N SER A 267 -55.87 46.36 26.81
CA SER A 267 -55.92 46.52 25.34
C SER A 267 -54.79 47.26 24.60
N SER A 268 -54.70 46.90 23.32
CA SER A 268 -53.96 47.49 22.19
C SER A 268 -52.58 46.86 21.96
N GLN A 269 -52.42 45.92 21.01
CA GLN A 269 -52.51 46.12 19.55
C GLN A 269 -51.58 47.26 19.08
N VAL A 270 -50.45 46.89 18.48
CA VAL A 270 -49.67 47.78 17.61
C VAL A 270 -49.12 46.95 16.45
N ASP A 271 -49.75 47.14 15.30
CA ASP A 271 -49.20 46.98 13.97
C ASP A 271 -47.93 47.81 13.80
N HIS A 272 -46.84 47.22 13.31
CA HIS A 272 -45.85 47.97 12.54
C HIS A 272 -45.43 47.22 11.28
N SER A 273 -46.02 47.71 10.20
CA SER A 273 -45.68 47.56 8.80
C SER A 273 -44.44 48.38 8.42
N LYS A 274 -43.78 47.97 7.31
CA LYS A 274 -42.79 48.67 6.46
C LYS A 274 -41.34 48.66 6.99
N HIS A 275 -40.28 48.49 6.19
CA HIS A 275 -40.05 48.87 4.79
C HIS A 275 -39.11 47.87 4.09
N PHE A 276 -39.49 47.47 2.87
CA PHE A 276 -38.64 46.89 1.84
C PHE A 276 -37.81 48.02 1.21
N VAL A 277 -36.48 47.87 1.13
CA VAL A 277 -35.61 48.76 0.35
C VAL A 277 -34.87 47.90 -0.68
N SER A 278 -35.17 48.17 -1.94
CA SER A 278 -34.50 47.65 -3.12
C SER A 278 -33.20 48.42 -3.35
N ASN A 279 -32.10 47.71 -3.59
CA ASN A 279 -30.88 48.26 -4.18
C ASN A 279 -30.80 47.80 -5.64
N PRO A 280 -30.76 48.70 -6.63
CA PRO A 280 -30.31 48.38 -7.97
C PRO A 280 -28.84 48.80 -8.19
N GLU A 281 -28.30 48.30 -9.30
CA GLU A 281 -27.26 48.96 -10.10
C GLU A 281 -25.79 48.68 -9.73
N LEU A 282 -25.17 47.75 -10.48
CA LEU A 282 -23.87 48.04 -11.08
C LEU A 282 -23.70 47.23 -12.37
N ASP A 283 -23.68 47.97 -13.47
CA ASP A 283 -23.58 47.51 -14.84
C ASP A 283 -22.25 48.03 -15.42
N GLN A 284 -21.72 47.28 -16.39
CA GLN A 284 -20.73 47.68 -17.41
C GLN A 284 -19.23 47.75 -17.05
N LEU A 285 -18.43 46.97 -17.80
CA LEU A 285 -17.21 47.32 -18.56
C LEU A 285 -16.96 46.13 -19.53
N THR A 286 -17.27 46.25 -20.84
CA THR A 286 -16.37 46.57 -21.99
C THR A 286 -15.10 45.70 -22.10
N GLU A 287 -14.54 45.35 -23.26
CA GLU A 287 -14.90 45.28 -24.67
C GLU A 287 -13.69 44.56 -25.34
N THR A 288 -13.96 43.78 -26.38
CA THR A 288 -13.12 43.56 -27.58
C THR A 288 -11.65 43.12 -27.48
N SER A 289 -11.32 42.06 -28.22
CA SER A 289 -10.19 42.08 -29.17
C SER A 289 -10.37 41.03 -30.27
N LYS A 290 -10.63 41.53 -31.48
CA LYS A 290 -10.56 40.83 -32.76
C LYS A 290 -9.10 40.82 -33.21
N VAL A 291 -8.56 39.66 -33.57
CA VAL A 291 -7.38 39.58 -34.43
C VAL A 291 -7.70 38.68 -35.60
N GLN A 292 -7.78 39.32 -36.77
CA GLN A 292 -7.79 38.69 -38.08
C GLN A 292 -6.39 38.13 -38.35
N ASN A 293 -6.29 36.89 -38.82
CA ASN A 293 -5.21 36.52 -39.72
C ASN A 293 -5.77 35.65 -40.84
N LYS A 294 -5.62 36.20 -42.05
CA LYS A 294 -5.86 35.58 -43.34
C LYS A 294 -4.64 34.72 -43.65
N ASP A 295 -4.83 33.42 -43.83
CA ASP A 295 -3.95 32.63 -44.67
C ASP A 295 -4.79 31.66 -45.51
N HIS A 296 -4.78 31.92 -46.81
CA HIS A 296 -5.33 31.08 -47.84
C HIS A 296 -4.45 29.84 -47.99
N LEU A 297 -4.89 28.71 -47.43
CA LEU A 297 -4.38 27.39 -47.80
C LEU A 297 -5.47 26.61 -48.53
N ASN A 298 -5.21 26.38 -49.82
CA ASN A 298 -5.94 25.47 -50.70
C ASN A 298 -5.93 24.06 -50.11
N PHE A 299 -6.96 23.71 -49.32
CA PHE A 299 -7.24 22.33 -48.95
C PHE A 299 -8.21 21.72 -49.96
N LYS A 300 -7.62 20.95 -50.87
CA LYS A 300 -8.30 20.06 -51.82
C LYS A 300 -9.09 19.03 -51.00
N ILE A 301 -10.40 19.20 -50.89
CA ILE A 301 -11.30 18.24 -50.25
C ILE A 301 -11.30 16.98 -51.12
N PRO A 302 -10.78 15.82 -50.66
CA PRO A 302 -11.05 14.58 -51.35
C PRO A 302 -12.55 14.30 -51.19
N VAL A 303 -13.26 14.19 -52.31
CA VAL A 303 -14.63 13.67 -52.36
C VAL A 303 -14.58 12.26 -51.80
N ARG A 304 -14.91 12.14 -50.51
CA ARG A 304 -15.08 10.86 -49.84
C ARG A 304 -16.40 10.29 -50.36
N VAL A 305 -16.29 9.44 -51.38
CA VAL A 305 -17.35 8.54 -51.81
C VAL A 305 -17.80 7.79 -50.57
N GLN A 306 -18.99 8.11 -50.07
CA GLN A 306 -19.70 7.32 -49.08
C GLN A 306 -20.12 6.02 -49.78
N GLY A 307 -19.17 5.11 -49.96
CA GLY A 307 -19.48 3.70 -50.05
C GLY A 307 -19.97 3.30 -48.67
N ASN A 308 -21.28 3.12 -48.53
CA ASN A 308 -21.88 2.38 -47.44
C ASN A 308 -21.43 0.92 -47.58
N THR A 309 -20.16 0.65 -47.29
CA THR A 309 -19.75 -0.67 -46.88
C THR A 309 -20.30 -0.77 -45.47
N GLU A 310 -21.48 -1.38 -45.35
CA GLU A 310 -21.94 -1.88 -44.07
C GLU A 310 -20.80 -2.75 -43.53
N GLU A 311 -20.01 -2.17 -42.63
CA GLU A 311 -19.08 -2.90 -41.80
C GLU A 311 -19.98 -3.81 -40.99
N ILE A 312 -20.14 -5.04 -41.50
CA ILE A 312 -20.79 -6.14 -40.82
C ILE A 312 -19.99 -6.27 -39.53
N LYS A 313 -20.47 -5.60 -38.47
CA LYS A 313 -20.03 -5.87 -37.11
C LYS A 313 -20.22 -7.37 -36.98
N PRO A 314 -19.14 -8.16 -36.81
CA PRO A 314 -19.30 -9.60 -36.66
C PRO A 314 -20.37 -9.76 -35.59
N LEU A 315 -21.44 -10.49 -35.93
CA LEU A 315 -22.43 -10.90 -34.95
C LEU A 315 -21.61 -11.33 -33.73
N ASN A 316 -21.99 -10.82 -32.56
CA ASN A 316 -21.50 -11.35 -31.29
C ASN A 316 -21.90 -12.83 -31.27
N GLU A 317 -21.09 -13.66 -31.91
CA GLU A 317 -21.16 -15.09 -31.82
C GLU A 317 -21.01 -15.37 -30.34
N ASN A 318 -21.96 -16.12 -29.78
CA ASN A 318 -21.83 -16.63 -28.44
C ASN A 318 -20.68 -17.64 -28.46
N ILE A 319 -19.43 -17.14 -28.46
CA ILE A 319 -18.25 -17.97 -28.58
C ILE A 319 -18.02 -18.63 -27.21
N PHE A 320 -18.40 -19.90 -27.13
CA PHE A 320 -18.03 -20.77 -26.03
C PHE A 320 -16.60 -21.27 -26.28
N VAL A 321 -15.60 -20.49 -25.84
CA VAL A 321 -14.19 -20.92 -25.85
C VAL A 321 -13.88 -21.61 -24.52
N GLY A 322 -13.43 -22.86 -24.58
CA GLY A 322 -12.86 -23.52 -23.40
C GLY A 322 -11.67 -22.74 -22.86
N VAL A 323 -11.40 -22.82 -21.56
CA VAL A 323 -10.21 -22.21 -20.97
C VAL A 323 -8.99 -22.82 -21.64
N THR A 324 -8.38 -22.10 -22.58
CA THR A 324 -7.08 -22.50 -23.10
C THR A 324 -6.12 -22.46 -21.93
N PRO A 325 -5.49 -23.60 -21.56
CA PRO A 325 -4.56 -23.63 -20.44
C PRO A 325 -3.49 -22.57 -20.74
N ARG A 326 -3.44 -21.54 -19.89
CA ARG A 326 -2.48 -20.45 -20.06
C ARG A 326 -1.11 -21.09 -20.20
N LYS A 327 -0.44 -20.87 -21.34
CA LYS A 327 0.90 -21.40 -21.60
C LYS A 327 1.76 -21.11 -20.37
N ARG A 328 2.31 -22.16 -19.75
CA ARG A 328 3.13 -21.99 -18.55
C ARG A 328 4.33 -21.11 -18.92
N SER A 329 4.61 -20.13 -18.07
CA SER A 329 5.77 -19.26 -18.23
C SER A 329 6.92 -19.83 -17.40
N ALA A 330 8.05 -20.10 -18.03
CA ALA A 330 9.27 -20.44 -17.33
C ALA A 330 9.89 -19.16 -16.74
N ARG A 331 10.37 -19.25 -15.49
CA ARG A 331 10.89 -18.12 -14.72
C ARG A 331 12.39 -18.28 -14.53
N TYR A 332 13.14 -17.20 -14.69
CA TYR A 332 14.60 -17.19 -14.62
C TYR A 332 15.10 -16.04 -13.76
N TYR A 333 16.23 -16.28 -13.12
CA TYR A 333 17.04 -15.27 -12.45
C TYR A 333 18.31 -15.04 -13.25
N LEU A 334 18.55 -13.78 -13.60
CA LEU A 334 19.76 -13.32 -14.27
C LEU A 334 20.63 -12.59 -13.26
N SER A 335 21.93 -12.85 -13.28
CA SER A 335 22.93 -12.13 -12.51
C SER A 335 24.10 -11.72 -13.39
N GLY A 336 24.89 -10.76 -12.92
CA GLY A 336 26.07 -10.30 -13.64
C GLY A 336 25.80 -9.26 -14.72
N ILE A 337 24.63 -8.62 -14.69
CA ILE A 337 24.26 -7.58 -15.66
C ILE A 337 25.02 -6.29 -15.33
N ASP A 338 25.64 -5.67 -16.33
CA ASP A 338 26.37 -4.41 -16.18
C ASP A 338 25.41 -3.27 -15.79
N ASN A 339 25.86 -2.34 -14.95
CA ASN A 339 25.03 -1.23 -14.46
C ASN A 339 24.61 -0.23 -15.55
N LYS A 340 25.25 -0.26 -16.72
CA LYS A 340 24.87 0.50 -17.91
C LYS A 340 23.72 -0.13 -18.70
N SER A 341 23.36 -1.38 -18.40
CA SER A 341 22.31 -2.10 -19.12
C SER A 341 20.94 -1.54 -18.77
N THR A 342 20.12 -1.26 -19.81
CA THR A 342 18.74 -0.80 -19.63
C THR A 342 17.76 -1.93 -19.83
N ARG A 343 16.55 -1.81 -19.25
CA ARG A 343 15.46 -2.78 -19.48
C ARG A 343 15.16 -2.97 -20.96
N SER A 344 15.10 -1.88 -21.73
CA SER A 344 14.83 -1.91 -23.17
C SER A 344 15.94 -2.63 -23.94
N GLY A 345 17.22 -2.40 -23.58
CA GLY A 345 18.34 -3.09 -24.22
C GLY A 345 18.32 -4.60 -24.00
N ILE A 346 17.93 -5.06 -22.81
CA ILE A 346 17.79 -6.50 -22.51
C ILE A 346 16.61 -7.09 -23.32
N LEU A 347 15.47 -6.40 -23.38
CA LEU A 347 14.31 -6.87 -24.16
C LEU A 347 14.64 -6.98 -25.65
N GLN A 348 15.30 -5.96 -26.20
CA GLN A 348 15.73 -5.96 -27.60
C GLN A 348 16.72 -7.10 -27.88
N PHE A 349 17.67 -7.35 -26.97
CA PHE A 349 18.59 -8.49 -27.07
C PHE A 349 17.84 -9.83 -27.13
N LEU A 350 16.84 -10.03 -26.27
CA LEU A 350 16.02 -11.24 -26.26
C LEU A 350 15.21 -11.39 -27.56
N GLU A 351 14.61 -10.30 -28.04
CA GLU A 351 13.82 -10.28 -29.28
C GLU A 351 14.67 -10.63 -30.50
N VAL A 352 15.86 -10.05 -30.63
CA VAL A 352 16.81 -10.37 -31.71
C VAL A 352 17.24 -11.84 -31.68
N LYS A 353 17.25 -12.46 -30.50
CA LYS A 353 17.53 -13.89 -30.31
C LYS A 353 16.30 -14.79 -30.44
N GLY A 354 15.15 -14.25 -30.84
CA GLY A 354 13.90 -14.99 -31.03
C GLY A 354 13.22 -15.41 -29.72
N VAL A 355 13.51 -14.73 -28.61
CA VAL A 355 12.94 -15.03 -27.29
C VAL A 355 11.87 -14.01 -26.92
N ASN A 356 10.64 -14.51 -26.77
CA ASN A 356 9.51 -13.70 -26.32
C ASN A 356 9.44 -13.65 -24.80
N SER A 357 9.82 -12.52 -24.21
CA SER A 357 9.67 -12.29 -22.78
C SER A 357 8.28 -11.78 -22.44
N THR A 358 7.64 -12.36 -21.43
CA THR A 358 6.35 -11.88 -20.91
C THR A 358 6.52 -10.90 -19.75
N PHE A 359 7.64 -10.98 -19.04
CA PHE A 359 7.93 -10.12 -17.89
C PHE A 359 9.43 -9.97 -17.67
N LEU A 360 9.89 -8.76 -17.39
CA LEU A 360 11.27 -8.46 -17.01
C LEU A 360 11.29 -7.39 -15.92
N GLN A 361 11.89 -7.72 -14.78
CA GLN A 361 12.10 -6.83 -13.64
C GLN A 361 13.58 -6.78 -13.27
N LEU A 362 14.15 -5.57 -13.20
CA LEU A 362 15.53 -5.35 -12.78
C LEU A 362 15.60 -5.04 -11.28
N PHE A 363 16.61 -5.61 -10.62
CA PHE A 363 16.96 -5.36 -9.23
C PHE A 363 18.31 -4.65 -9.22
N HIS A 364 18.31 -3.42 -8.72
CA HIS A 364 19.52 -2.64 -8.55
C HIS A 364 20.07 -2.90 -7.14
N GLY A 365 21.37 -3.17 -7.04
CA GLY A 365 22.04 -3.27 -5.75
C GLY A 365 22.09 -1.92 -5.04
N LYS A 366 22.39 -1.94 -3.74
CA LYS A 366 22.47 -0.73 -2.90
C LYS A 366 23.60 0.22 -3.30
N TYR A 367 24.66 -0.29 -3.93
CA TYR A 367 25.85 0.48 -4.30
C TYR A 367 25.88 0.75 -5.81
N ASN A 368 26.38 1.93 -6.20
CA ASN A 368 26.45 2.36 -7.61
C ASN A 368 27.27 1.44 -8.52
N TYR A 369 28.17 0.64 -7.93
CA TYR A 369 29.01 -0.34 -8.63
C TYR A 369 28.50 -1.79 -8.51
N SER A 370 27.36 -1.99 -7.84
CA SER A 370 26.75 -3.32 -7.76
C SER A 370 26.25 -3.73 -9.15
N ARG A 371 26.55 -4.97 -9.54
CA ARG A 371 25.97 -5.59 -10.74
C ARG A 371 24.46 -5.65 -10.58
N ILE A 372 23.74 -5.47 -11.68
CA ILE A 372 22.30 -5.60 -11.75
C ILE A 372 21.96 -7.09 -11.78
N SER A 373 20.84 -7.43 -11.15
CA SER A 373 20.19 -8.73 -11.30
C SER A 373 18.82 -8.55 -11.93
N ALA A 374 18.26 -9.59 -12.53
CA ALA A 374 16.93 -9.51 -13.11
C ALA A 374 16.10 -10.77 -12.87
N LYS A 375 14.78 -10.59 -12.81
CA LYS A 375 13.80 -11.67 -12.93
C LYS A 375 13.18 -11.59 -14.31
N LEU A 376 13.24 -12.71 -15.04
CA LEU A 376 12.74 -12.83 -16.40
C LEU A 376 11.70 -13.95 -16.45
N ASN A 377 10.57 -13.70 -17.10
CA ASN A 377 9.62 -14.76 -17.48
C ASN A 377 9.58 -14.87 -19.00
N VAL A 378 9.71 -16.09 -19.50
CA VAL A 378 9.62 -16.41 -20.93
C VAL A 378 8.56 -17.48 -21.16
N THR A 379 8.14 -17.64 -22.42
CA THR A 379 7.34 -18.79 -22.85
C THR A 379 8.14 -20.08 -22.72
N GLU A 380 7.48 -21.20 -22.40
CA GLU A 380 8.14 -22.52 -22.30
C GLU A 380 8.91 -22.89 -23.58
N GLU A 381 8.39 -22.50 -24.76
CA GLU A 381 9.05 -22.70 -26.06
C GLU A 381 10.41 -22.01 -26.17
N SER A 382 10.61 -20.90 -25.46
CA SER A 382 11.86 -20.14 -25.47
C SER A 382 12.80 -20.52 -24.33
N ALA A 383 12.36 -21.37 -23.39
CA ALA A 383 13.14 -21.80 -22.22
C ALA A 383 14.42 -22.53 -22.64
N SER A 384 14.32 -23.45 -23.60
CA SER A 384 15.47 -24.21 -24.11
C SER A 384 16.53 -23.32 -24.77
N ILE A 385 16.09 -22.28 -25.47
CA ILE A 385 16.97 -21.33 -26.16
C ILE A 385 17.82 -20.57 -25.13
N ILE A 386 17.21 -20.05 -24.06
CA ILE A 386 17.91 -19.25 -23.05
C ILE A 386 18.75 -20.08 -22.07
N GLU A 387 18.51 -21.39 -21.99
CA GLU A 387 19.32 -22.33 -21.20
C GLU A 387 20.60 -22.76 -21.93
N THR A 388 20.73 -22.41 -23.22
CA THR A 388 21.95 -22.70 -23.99
C THR A 388 23.12 -21.86 -23.47
N GLU A 389 24.27 -22.50 -23.24
CA GLU A 389 25.45 -21.87 -22.62
C GLU A 389 25.95 -20.64 -23.39
N SER A 390 25.87 -20.66 -24.72
CA SER A 390 26.27 -19.57 -25.61
C SER A 390 25.20 -18.50 -25.84
N PHE A 391 24.06 -18.58 -25.16
CA PHE A 391 22.98 -17.62 -25.35
C PHE A 391 23.33 -16.25 -24.76
N TRP A 392 23.90 -16.24 -23.55
CA TRP A 392 24.11 -15.02 -22.77
C TRP A 392 25.48 -14.38 -23.08
N PRO A 393 25.58 -13.03 -23.03
CA PRO A 393 26.86 -12.34 -23.10
C PRO A 393 27.79 -12.78 -21.97
N THR A 394 29.11 -12.73 -22.22
CA THR A 394 30.12 -13.06 -21.23
C THR A 394 29.90 -12.30 -19.92
N GLY A 395 29.88 -13.04 -18.80
CA GLY A 395 29.68 -12.50 -17.45
C GLY A 395 28.24 -12.51 -16.96
N VAL A 396 27.24 -12.67 -17.84
CA VAL A 396 25.85 -12.86 -17.45
C VAL A 396 25.60 -14.34 -17.16
N ARG A 397 25.03 -14.63 -15.99
CA ARG A 397 24.62 -15.99 -15.62
C ARG A 397 23.10 -16.05 -15.57
N CYS A 398 22.55 -17.10 -16.17
CA CYS A 398 21.13 -17.39 -16.13
C CYS A 398 20.90 -18.68 -15.35
N ARG A 399 19.93 -18.67 -14.45
CA ARG A 399 19.46 -19.88 -13.77
C ARG A 399 17.94 -19.90 -13.74
N ARG A 400 17.36 -21.09 -13.84
CA ARG A 400 15.91 -21.26 -13.63
C ARG A 400 15.54 -20.85 -12.20
N TRP A 401 14.47 -20.08 -12.08
CA TRP A 401 13.92 -19.68 -10.79
C TRP A 401 13.12 -20.86 -10.25
N LEU A 402 13.73 -21.56 -9.31
CA LEU A 402 13.12 -22.68 -8.59
C LEU A 402 12.09 -22.16 -7.59
N ASN A 403 11.03 -22.95 -7.36
CA ASN A 403 10.13 -22.67 -6.25
C ASN A 403 10.87 -22.93 -4.91
N ASN A 404 10.30 -22.50 -3.78
CA ASN A 404 11.00 -22.62 -2.50
C ASN A 404 11.27 -24.08 -2.09
N HIS A 405 10.37 -24.98 -2.45
CA HIS A 405 10.49 -26.42 -2.19
C HIS A 405 11.64 -27.03 -3.03
N ASP A 406 11.61 -26.85 -4.35
CA ASP A 406 12.66 -27.33 -5.26
C ASP A 406 14.04 -26.75 -4.88
N TRP A 407 14.07 -25.52 -4.36
CA TRP A 407 15.30 -24.90 -3.87
C TRP A 407 15.80 -25.57 -2.58
N GLN A 408 14.91 -25.85 -1.63
CA GLN A 408 15.24 -26.56 -0.39
C GLN A 408 15.76 -27.98 -0.70
N ASP A 409 15.09 -28.71 -1.59
CA ASP A 409 15.52 -30.04 -2.02
C ASP A 409 16.95 -29.99 -2.59
N ARG A 410 17.22 -29.03 -3.46
CA ARG A 410 18.56 -28.84 -4.04
C ARG A 410 19.64 -28.47 -3.01
N CYS A 411 19.27 -27.74 -1.96
CA CYS A 411 20.19 -27.43 -0.86
C CYS A 411 20.49 -28.68 -0.01
N ASN A 412 19.48 -29.52 0.21
CA ASN A 412 19.64 -30.78 0.95
C ASN A 412 20.50 -31.79 0.19
N ASP A 413 20.38 -31.86 -1.15
CA ASP A 413 21.18 -32.74 -2.01
C ASP A 413 22.68 -32.37 -2.07
N HIS A 414 23.07 -31.21 -1.52
CA HIS A 414 24.46 -30.73 -1.50
C HIS A 414 25.05 -30.67 -0.08
N SER A 415 24.30 -31.12 0.93
CA SER A 415 24.72 -31.24 2.33
C SER A 415 25.08 -32.68 2.65
#